data_AF-X1U5C4-F1
#
_entry.id   AF-X1U5C4-F1
#
_cell.length_a   1.000
_cell.length_b   1.000
_cell.length_c   1.000
_cell.angle_alpha   90.00
_cell.angle_beta   90.00
_cell.angle_gamma   90.00
#
_symmetry.space_group_name_H-M   'P 1'
#
loop_
_entity.id
_entity.type
_entity.pdbx_description
1 polymer ?
#
loop_
_entity_poly.entity_id
_entity_poly.type
_entity_poly.pdbx_seq_one_letter_code
_entity_poly.pdbx_strand_id
1 'polypeptide(L)'
;EKLEHETRAKSILKDLPISNTIEKVINLRPNRALRNRIQTLANEFGKHEESLKHSQDDIEKNNVDLKHIDEQLQKLAEFNDVASVEDEVERARQRGDIEAQLKKLRGNTSSKKANIETEIQRLSCWSGNIEELNVLQHPLPETIDEFSNKFNDLKHQERTVEQNISDNETALKQIEDEIKTMSKSGAIHSEDELHQLRKHRDKGWSLIRRTWLDGEDISEEKIKYSKDEELSTVYEKSVYAADEAADIMRINADRIAQFDEKNQRLVEITARKQKLKEQKQKIDTDKAE
;
A
#
# COMPACT_ATOMS: atom_id res chain seq x y z
N GLU A 1 21.40 11.40 -133.46
CA GLU A 1 20.98 12.15 -132.26
C GLU A 1 19.98 13.28 -132.54
N LYS A 2 20.28 14.31 -133.35
CA LYS A 2 19.34 15.44 -133.58
C LYS A 2 17.97 15.01 -134.14
N LEU A 3 17.95 13.99 -135.01
CA LEU A 3 16.72 13.46 -135.61
C LEU A 3 15.88 12.61 -134.65
N GLU A 4 16.50 11.87 -133.71
CA GLU A 4 15.78 11.04 -132.73
C GLU A 4 15.07 11.88 -131.66
N HIS A 5 15.69 12.99 -131.23
CA HIS A 5 15.05 13.93 -130.33
C HIS A 5 13.85 14.62 -131.00
N GLU A 6 13.90 14.86 -132.31
CA GLU A 6 12.78 15.42 -133.07
C GLU A 6 11.61 14.43 -133.21
N THR A 7 11.87 13.15 -133.46
CA THR A 7 10.82 12.13 -133.53
C THR A 7 10.19 11.88 -132.16
N ARG A 8 10.97 11.85 -131.07
CA ARG A 8 10.43 11.75 -129.70
C ARG A 8 9.59 12.98 -129.32
N ALA A 9 10.05 14.18 -129.66
CA ALA A 9 9.29 15.39 -129.41
C ALA A 9 7.96 15.40 -130.19
N LYS A 10 7.95 14.93 -131.45
CA LYS A 10 6.72 14.79 -132.25
C LYS A 10 5.77 13.71 -131.72
N SER A 11 6.27 12.61 -131.12
CA SER A 11 5.39 11.58 -130.55
C SER A 11 4.66 12.08 -129.31
N ILE A 12 5.37 12.77 -128.39
CA ILE A 12 4.77 13.36 -127.18
C ILE A 12 3.78 14.47 -127.55
N LEU A 13 4.03 15.21 -128.63
CA LEU A 13 3.11 16.24 -129.13
C LEU A 13 1.79 15.67 -129.66
N LYS A 14 1.76 14.41 -130.12
CA LYS A 14 0.58 13.76 -130.69
C LYS A 14 -0.44 13.37 -129.61
N ASP A 15 0.03 13.12 -128.40
CA ASP A 15 -0.80 12.76 -127.24
C ASP A 15 -1.33 13.99 -126.48
N LEU A 16 -0.91 15.19 -126.87
CA LEU A 16 -1.39 16.45 -126.32
C LEU A 16 -2.37 17.11 -127.30
N PRO A 17 -3.59 17.50 -126.88
CA PRO A 17 -4.63 18.05 -127.76
C PRO A 17 -4.36 19.49 -128.22
N ILE A 18 -3.10 19.91 -128.27
CA ILE A 18 -2.68 21.30 -128.45
C ILE A 18 -1.64 21.40 -129.58
N SER A 19 -2.12 21.38 -130.82
CA SER A 19 -1.49 21.82 -132.10
C SER A 19 -0.21 21.12 -132.61
N ASN A 20 -0.27 20.65 -133.86
CA ASN A 20 0.69 19.78 -134.57
C ASN A 20 2.01 20.44 -135.06
N THR A 21 2.50 21.50 -134.43
CA THR A 21 3.74 22.17 -134.88
C THR A 21 4.58 22.62 -133.68
N ILE A 22 5.83 22.16 -133.60
CA ILE A 22 6.75 22.38 -132.47
C ILE A 22 6.90 23.89 -132.15
N GLU A 23 6.88 24.75 -133.16
CA GLU A 23 6.99 26.22 -132.99
C GLU A 23 5.79 26.86 -132.28
N LYS A 24 4.56 26.36 -132.50
CA LYS A 24 3.36 26.88 -131.81
C LYS A 24 3.30 26.47 -130.34
N VAL A 25 3.85 25.30 -130.01
CA VAL A 25 3.92 24.81 -128.63
C VAL A 25 4.90 25.66 -127.78
N ILE A 26 5.94 26.24 -128.40
CA ILE A 26 6.86 27.16 -127.71
C ILE A 26 6.13 28.42 -127.21
N ASN A 27 5.16 28.94 -127.97
CA ASN A 27 4.34 30.11 -127.58
C ASN A 27 3.26 29.79 -126.54
N LEU A 28 2.88 28.52 -126.39
CA LEU A 28 1.94 28.05 -125.37
C LEU A 28 2.64 27.62 -124.08
N ARG A 29 3.97 27.66 -124.06
CA ARG A 29 4.76 27.33 -122.87
C ARG A 29 4.49 28.43 -121.84
N PRO A 30 3.88 28.10 -120.67
CA PRO A 30 3.61 29.11 -119.66
C PRO A 30 4.91 29.82 -119.30
N ASN A 31 4.89 31.16 -119.41
CA ASN A 31 6.02 32.02 -119.06
C ASN A 31 6.48 31.67 -117.63
N ARG A 32 7.79 31.77 -117.35
CA ARG A 32 8.40 31.47 -116.05
C ARG A 32 7.65 32.12 -114.89
N ALA A 33 7.11 33.32 -115.08
CA ALA A 33 6.26 34.00 -114.10
C ALA A 33 4.95 33.24 -113.78
N LEU A 34 4.26 32.70 -114.78
CA LEU A 34 3.02 31.94 -114.60
C LEU A 34 3.30 30.58 -113.93
N ARG A 35 4.38 29.89 -114.33
CA ARG A 35 4.80 28.64 -113.67
C ARG A 35 5.19 28.86 -112.21
N ASN A 36 5.93 29.92 -111.91
CA ASN A 36 6.22 30.28 -110.53
C ASN A 36 4.93 30.58 -109.75
N ARG A 37 3.98 31.32 -110.34
CA ARG A 37 2.70 31.63 -109.68
C ARG A 37 1.86 30.38 -109.41
N ILE A 38 1.78 29.43 -110.35
CA ILE A 38 1.11 28.14 -110.15
C ILE A 38 1.80 27.34 -109.05
N GLN A 39 3.14 27.32 -109.02
CA GLN A 39 3.88 26.63 -107.95
C GLN A 39 3.67 27.30 -106.58
N THR A 40 3.65 28.63 -106.51
CA THR A 40 3.38 29.37 -105.27
C THR A 40 1.97 29.08 -104.78
N LEU A 41 0.96 29.13 -105.66
CA LEU A 41 -0.43 28.83 -105.32
C LEU A 41 -0.63 27.36 -104.92
N ALA A 42 0.05 26.41 -105.57
CA ALA A 42 0.01 25.00 -105.17
C ALA A 42 0.64 24.77 -103.79
N ASN A 43 1.75 25.45 -103.49
CA ASN A 43 2.39 25.39 -102.17
C ASN A 43 1.54 26.08 -101.09
N GLU A 44 0.91 27.21 -101.40
CA GLU A 44 -0.03 27.91 -100.50
C GLU A 44 -1.27 27.05 -100.24
N PHE A 45 -1.83 26.41 -101.28
CA PHE A 45 -2.95 25.48 -101.14
C PHE A 45 -2.59 24.29 -100.25
N GLY A 46 -1.43 23.66 -100.46
CA GLY A 46 -0.94 22.58 -99.61
C GLY A 46 -0.77 23.00 -98.15
N LYS A 47 -0.20 24.20 -97.90
CA LYS A 47 -0.08 24.76 -96.54
C LYS A 47 -1.45 25.02 -95.89
N HIS A 48 -2.41 25.55 -96.64
CA HIS A 48 -3.75 25.80 -96.12
C HIS A 48 -4.52 24.50 -95.86
N GLU A 49 -4.35 23.49 -96.70
CA GLU A 49 -4.96 22.17 -96.51
C GLU A 49 -4.37 21.43 -95.31
N GLU A 50 -3.05 21.47 -95.12
CA GLU A 50 -2.38 20.94 -93.92
C GLU A 50 -2.81 21.70 -92.65
N SER A 51 -2.89 23.03 -92.69
CA SER A 51 -3.37 23.84 -91.56
C SER A 51 -4.84 23.56 -91.23
N LEU A 52 -5.68 23.28 -92.22
CA LEU A 52 -7.08 22.90 -92.03
C LEU A 52 -7.17 21.55 -91.32
N LYS A 53 -6.43 20.54 -91.80
CA LYS A 53 -6.36 19.21 -91.17
C LYS A 53 -5.86 19.30 -89.73
N HIS A 54 -4.78 20.04 -89.49
CA HIS A 54 -4.24 20.21 -88.14
C HIS A 54 -5.25 20.86 -87.19
N SER A 55 -5.96 21.90 -87.65
CA SER A 55 -7.01 22.55 -86.85
C SER A 55 -8.20 21.63 -86.59
N GLN A 56 -8.56 20.76 -87.53
CA GLN A 56 -9.61 19.76 -87.36
C GLN A 56 -9.21 18.69 -86.33
N ASP A 57 -7.99 18.18 -86.41
CA ASP A 57 -7.45 17.21 -85.44
C ASP A 57 -7.38 17.82 -84.02
N ASP A 58 -7.01 19.10 -83.90
CA ASP A 58 -6.98 19.80 -82.62
C ASP A 58 -8.38 20.03 -82.05
N ILE A 59 -9.38 20.32 -82.90
CA ILE A 59 -10.78 20.40 -82.48
C ILE A 59 -11.29 19.04 -81.97
N GLU A 60 -10.94 17.94 -82.66
CA GLU A 60 -11.32 16.60 -82.19
C GLU A 60 -10.68 16.27 -80.85
N LYS A 61 -9.37 16.51 -80.68
CA LYS A 61 -8.68 16.30 -79.40
C LYS A 61 -9.29 17.14 -78.28
N ASN A 62 -9.49 18.43 -78.49
CA ASN A 62 -10.09 19.32 -77.49
C ASN A 62 -11.52 18.90 -77.12
N ASN A 63 -12.30 18.37 -78.08
CA ASN A 63 -13.64 17.84 -77.79
C ASN A 63 -13.60 16.56 -76.97
N VAL A 64 -12.62 15.68 -77.21
CA VAL A 64 -12.41 14.48 -76.38
C VAL A 64 -12.01 14.88 -74.96
N ASP A 65 -11.09 15.83 -74.81
CA ASP A 65 -10.67 16.33 -73.50
C ASP A 65 -11.81 17.03 -72.76
N LEU A 66 -12.62 17.84 -73.46
CA LEU A 66 -13.82 18.45 -72.88
C LEU A 66 -14.82 17.41 -72.38
N LYS A 67 -15.10 16.36 -73.16
CA LYS A 67 -15.97 15.27 -72.71
C LYS A 67 -15.42 14.55 -71.49
N HIS A 68 -14.12 14.28 -71.48
CA HIS A 68 -13.47 13.63 -70.34
C HIS A 68 -13.53 14.50 -69.07
N ILE A 69 -13.28 15.81 -69.20
CA ILE A 69 -13.40 16.75 -68.08
C ILE A 69 -14.85 16.86 -67.60
N ASP A 70 -15.82 16.87 -68.51
CA ASP A 70 -17.24 16.96 -68.18
C ASP A 70 -17.74 15.68 -67.47
N GLU A 71 -17.28 14.49 -67.90
CA GLU A 71 -17.52 13.23 -67.19
C GLU A 71 -16.89 13.21 -65.79
N GLN A 72 -15.69 13.78 -65.63
CA GLN A 72 -15.05 13.93 -64.31
C GLN A 72 -15.83 14.91 -63.41
N LEU A 73 -16.33 16.02 -63.98
CA LEU A 73 -17.13 17.00 -63.25
C LEU A 73 -18.48 16.44 -62.83
N GLN A 74 -19.15 15.65 -63.67
CA GLN A 74 -20.42 15.01 -63.31
C GLN A 74 -20.25 14.02 -62.14
N LYS A 75 -19.14 13.26 -62.11
CA LYS A 75 -18.80 12.38 -60.96
C LYS A 75 -18.53 13.16 -59.66
N LEU A 76 -18.03 14.40 -59.78
CA LEU A 76 -17.77 15.26 -58.63
C LEU A 76 -19.01 16.04 -58.17
N ALA A 77 -19.94 16.35 -59.08
CA ALA A 77 -21.18 17.07 -58.80
C ALA A 77 -22.13 16.31 -57.84
N GLU A 78 -21.95 14.99 -57.67
CA GLU A 78 -22.64 14.22 -56.63
C GLU A 78 -22.18 14.59 -55.20
N PHE A 79 -21.00 15.20 -55.04
CA PHE A 79 -20.42 15.64 -53.76
C PHE A 79 -20.68 17.13 -53.43
N ASN A 80 -21.83 17.66 -53.84
CA ASN A 80 -22.15 19.09 -53.75
C ASN A 80 -22.33 19.65 -52.32
N ASP A 81 -22.17 18.84 -51.27
CA ASP A 81 -22.37 19.31 -49.89
C ASP A 81 -21.07 19.39 -49.08
N VAL A 82 -20.03 19.94 -49.70
CA VAL A 82 -18.77 20.30 -49.01
C VAL A 82 -19.07 21.32 -47.90
N ALA A 83 -20.06 22.19 -48.09
CA ALA A 83 -20.48 23.18 -47.09
C ALA A 83 -21.04 22.53 -45.82
N SER A 84 -21.89 21.49 -45.92
CA SER A 84 -22.36 20.74 -44.75
C SER A 84 -21.22 20.02 -44.03
N VAL A 85 -20.26 19.45 -44.77
CA VAL A 85 -19.07 18.82 -44.16
C VAL A 85 -18.20 19.87 -43.44
N GLU A 86 -17.99 21.03 -44.04
CA GLU A 86 -17.28 22.15 -43.39
C GLU A 86 -18.01 22.65 -42.15
N ASP A 87 -19.34 22.79 -42.19
CA ASP A 87 -20.16 23.15 -41.03
C ASP A 87 -20.15 22.08 -39.93
N GLU A 88 -20.15 20.79 -40.28
CA GLU A 88 -20.01 19.69 -39.33
C GLU A 88 -18.60 19.66 -38.69
N VAL A 89 -17.55 19.92 -39.49
CA VAL A 89 -16.16 20.02 -39.02
C VAL A 89 -15.98 21.24 -38.13
N GLU A 90 -16.56 22.38 -38.48
CA GLU A 90 -16.51 23.60 -37.69
C GLU A 90 -17.30 23.45 -36.40
N ARG A 91 -18.47 22.80 -36.42
CA ARG A 91 -19.21 22.41 -35.20
C ARG A 91 -18.41 21.46 -34.31
N ALA A 92 -17.64 20.53 -34.89
CA ALA A 92 -16.74 19.67 -34.14
C ALA A 92 -15.57 20.45 -33.52
N ARG A 93 -14.97 21.40 -34.26
CA ARG A 93 -13.91 22.30 -33.77
C ARG A 93 -14.39 23.25 -32.67
N GLN A 94 -15.60 23.80 -32.79
CA GLN A 94 -16.21 24.68 -31.79
C GLN A 94 -16.46 24.00 -30.43
N ARG A 95 -16.64 22.68 -30.42
CA ARG A 95 -16.73 21.90 -29.16
C ARG A 95 -15.39 21.75 -28.44
N GLY A 96 -14.30 22.22 -29.06
CA GLY A 96 -12.96 22.21 -28.49
C GLY A 96 -12.35 20.81 -28.40
N ASP A 97 -11.23 20.70 -27.69
CA ASP A 97 -10.51 19.43 -27.52
C ASP A 97 -11.16 18.56 -26.44
N ILE A 98 -12.28 17.92 -26.80
CA ILE A 98 -13.01 16.98 -25.95
C ILE A 98 -12.09 15.82 -25.55
N GLU A 99 -11.18 15.37 -26.43
CA GLU A 99 -10.26 14.27 -26.15
C GLU A 99 -9.28 14.63 -25.03
N ALA A 100 -8.69 15.83 -25.08
CA ALA A 100 -7.84 16.32 -23.99
C ALA A 100 -8.61 16.49 -22.69
N GLN A 101 -9.86 16.99 -22.73
CA GLN A 101 -10.71 17.10 -21.54
C GLN A 101 -11.03 15.73 -20.95
N LEU A 102 -11.36 14.75 -21.79
CA LEU A 102 -11.68 13.38 -21.38
C LEU A 102 -10.44 12.69 -20.80
N LYS A 103 -9.27 12.88 -21.41
CA LYS A 103 -7.98 12.40 -20.89
C LYS A 103 -7.67 13.04 -19.52
N LYS A 104 -7.88 14.35 -19.37
CA LYS A 104 -7.70 15.07 -18.10
C LYS A 104 -8.65 14.56 -17.02
N LEU A 105 -9.94 14.39 -17.33
CA LEU A 105 -10.94 13.85 -16.42
C LEU A 105 -10.61 12.42 -16.00
N ARG A 106 -10.22 11.54 -16.94
CA ARG A 106 -9.78 10.18 -16.62
C ARG A 106 -8.55 10.17 -15.71
N GLY A 107 -7.56 11.01 -15.98
CA GLY A 107 -6.37 11.17 -15.14
C GLY A 107 -6.71 11.67 -13.73
N ASN A 108 -7.60 12.65 -13.63
CA ASN A 108 -8.08 13.17 -12.34
C ASN A 108 -8.87 12.11 -11.55
N THR A 109 -9.70 11.32 -12.21
CA THR A 109 -10.44 10.22 -11.55
C THR A 109 -9.49 9.13 -11.08
N SER A 110 -8.51 8.75 -11.91
CA SER A 110 -7.51 7.73 -11.55
C SER A 110 -6.63 8.17 -10.38
N SER A 111 -6.14 9.42 -10.39
CA SER A 111 -5.36 9.98 -9.27
C SER A 111 -6.18 10.08 -7.99
N LYS A 112 -7.43 10.53 -8.05
CA LYS A 112 -8.33 10.54 -6.89
C LYS A 112 -8.58 9.12 -6.33
N LYS A 113 -8.78 8.12 -7.19
CA LYS A 113 -8.93 6.71 -6.75
C LYS A 113 -7.66 6.19 -6.07
N ALA A 114 -6.49 6.45 -6.64
CA ALA A 114 -5.22 6.05 -6.04
C ALA A 114 -4.97 6.74 -4.68
N ASN A 115 -5.31 8.03 -4.57
CA ASN A 115 -5.22 8.77 -3.31
C ASN A 115 -6.16 8.17 -2.25
N ILE A 116 -7.41 7.88 -2.61
CA ILE A 116 -8.37 7.23 -1.71
C ILE A 116 -7.83 5.89 -1.21
N GLU A 117 -7.30 5.07 -2.10
CA GLU A 117 -6.76 3.75 -1.75
C GLU A 117 -5.57 3.87 -0.80
N THR A 118 -4.69 4.85 -1.02
CA THR A 118 -3.58 5.13 -0.10
C THR A 118 -4.04 5.67 1.25
N GLU A 119 -5.05 6.55 1.31
CA GLU A 119 -5.61 7.01 2.60
C GLU A 119 -6.32 5.87 3.35
N ILE A 120 -7.01 4.97 2.66
CA ILE A 120 -7.63 3.79 3.26
C ILE A 120 -6.56 2.86 3.86
N GLN A 121 -5.45 2.64 3.16
CA GLN A 121 -4.33 1.86 3.68
C GLN A 121 -3.67 2.50 4.93
N ARG A 122 -3.83 3.81 5.14
CA ARG A 122 -3.34 4.49 6.35
C ARG A 122 -4.24 4.30 7.56
N LEU A 123 -5.49 3.85 7.37
CA LEU A 123 -6.40 3.58 8.48
C LEU A 123 -5.97 2.29 9.19
N SER A 124 -5.37 2.42 10.36
CA SER A 124 -4.73 1.33 11.12
C SER A 124 -5.67 0.20 11.57
N CYS A 125 -6.98 0.43 11.58
CA CYS A 125 -8.00 -0.53 12.06
C CYS A 125 -9.02 -0.88 10.97
N TRP A 126 -8.71 -0.62 9.70
CA TRP A 126 -9.62 -0.84 8.59
C TRP A 126 -8.95 -1.63 7.47
N SER A 127 -9.57 -2.73 7.06
CA SER A 127 -9.08 -3.61 5.98
C SER A 127 -10.07 -3.76 4.83
N GLY A 128 -11.16 -2.98 4.83
CA GLY A 128 -12.21 -3.03 3.82
C GLY A 128 -12.00 -2.05 2.65
N ASN A 129 -12.97 -1.99 1.74
CA ASN A 129 -12.95 -1.06 0.60
C ASN A 129 -13.68 0.27 0.92
N ILE A 130 -13.62 1.25 0.01
CA ILE A 130 -14.30 2.56 0.23
C ILE A 130 -15.83 2.44 0.27
N GLU A 131 -16.41 1.49 -0.45
CA GLU A 131 -17.86 1.32 -0.52
C GLU A 131 -18.40 0.81 0.82
N GLU A 132 -17.69 -0.13 1.43
CA GLU A 132 -17.93 -0.63 2.78
C GLU A 132 -17.76 0.48 3.83
N LEU A 133 -16.75 1.35 3.68
CA LEU A 133 -16.53 2.47 4.59
C LEU A 133 -17.67 3.48 4.56
N ASN A 134 -18.26 3.74 3.38
CA ASN A 134 -19.39 4.67 3.23
C ASN A 134 -20.70 4.17 3.86
N VAL A 135 -20.85 2.85 4.00
CA VAL A 135 -22.05 2.23 4.59
C VAL A 135 -21.83 1.88 6.07
N LEU A 136 -20.59 1.96 6.55
CA LEU A 136 -20.24 1.67 7.93
C LEU A 136 -20.98 2.63 8.87
N GLN A 137 -21.73 2.08 9.81
CA GLN A 137 -22.32 2.87 10.88
C GLN A 137 -21.22 3.29 11.85
N HIS A 138 -20.97 4.59 11.92
CA HIS A 138 -20.06 5.14 12.91
C HIS A 138 -20.72 5.13 14.29
N PRO A 139 -19.98 4.79 15.36
CA PRO A 139 -20.50 4.92 16.71
C PRO A 139 -20.92 6.36 16.98
N LEU A 140 -21.94 6.52 17.82
CA LEU A 140 -22.40 7.84 18.24
C LEU A 140 -21.26 8.56 18.98
N PRO A 141 -21.17 9.91 18.88
CA PRO A 141 -20.19 10.69 19.64
C PRO A 141 -20.21 10.37 21.14
N GLU A 142 -21.41 10.15 21.69
CA GLU A 142 -21.61 9.75 23.09
C GLU A 142 -20.90 8.42 23.41
N THR A 143 -21.01 7.42 22.53
CA THR A 143 -20.29 6.14 22.68
C THR A 143 -18.77 6.33 22.60
N ILE A 144 -18.29 7.21 21.71
CA ILE A 144 -16.85 7.52 21.62
C ILE A 144 -16.36 8.14 22.94
N ASP A 145 -17.11 9.09 23.49
CA ASP A 145 -16.78 9.74 24.76
C ASP A 145 -16.80 8.77 25.94
N GLU A 146 -17.79 7.87 26.01
CA GLU A 146 -17.86 6.81 27.02
C GLU A 146 -16.63 5.90 26.98
N PHE A 147 -16.24 5.40 25.81
CA PHE A 147 -15.05 4.56 25.67
C PHE A 147 -13.75 5.34 25.93
N SER A 148 -13.67 6.60 25.48
CA SER A 148 -12.54 7.49 25.78
C SER A 148 -12.34 7.66 27.28
N ASN A 149 -13.43 7.89 28.02
CA ASN A 149 -13.42 7.98 29.48
C ASN A 149 -13.00 6.64 30.10
N LYS A 150 -13.55 5.51 29.66
CA LYS A 150 -13.17 4.17 30.14
C LYS A 150 -11.66 3.89 29.95
N PHE A 151 -11.10 4.25 28.78
CA PHE A 151 -9.66 4.08 28.52
C PHE A 151 -8.80 5.00 29.40
N ASN A 152 -9.23 6.25 29.60
CA ASN A 152 -8.55 7.16 30.50
C ASN A 152 -8.56 6.64 31.94
N ASP A 153 -9.71 6.13 32.41
CA ASP A 153 -9.85 5.55 33.74
C ASP A 153 -8.95 4.32 33.91
N LEU A 154 -8.93 3.39 32.95
CA LEU A 154 -8.03 2.23 32.97
C LEU A 154 -6.55 2.65 33.01
N LYS A 155 -6.18 3.68 32.26
CA LYS A 155 -4.81 4.23 32.27
C LYS A 155 -4.46 4.90 33.61
N HIS A 156 -5.40 5.58 34.23
CA HIS A 156 -5.23 6.14 35.57
C HIS A 156 -5.09 5.05 36.63
N GLN A 157 -5.91 3.99 36.55
CA GLN A 157 -5.83 2.84 37.44
C GLN A 157 -4.49 2.10 37.30
N GLU A 158 -4.03 1.86 36.07
CA GLU A 158 -2.72 1.26 35.80
C GLU A 158 -1.59 2.04 36.47
N ARG A 159 -1.49 3.35 36.20
CA ARG A 159 -0.46 4.21 36.80
C ARG A 159 -0.49 4.17 38.33
N THR A 160 -1.70 4.15 38.90
CA THR A 160 -1.89 4.09 40.36
C THR A 160 -1.42 2.75 40.92
N VAL A 161 -1.77 1.64 40.27
CA VAL A 161 -1.33 0.30 40.69
C VAL A 161 0.18 0.15 40.54
N GLU A 162 0.78 0.66 39.47
CA GLU A 162 2.23 0.63 39.27
C GLU A 162 2.97 1.44 40.34
N GLN A 163 2.48 2.63 40.67
CA GLN A 163 3.04 3.42 41.77
C GLN A 163 2.92 2.66 43.10
N ASN A 164 1.74 2.09 43.39
CA ASN A 164 1.54 1.30 44.60
C ASN A 164 2.43 0.05 44.67
N ILE A 165 2.74 -0.59 43.53
CA ILE A 165 3.68 -1.72 43.47
C ILE A 165 5.09 -1.22 43.83
N SER A 166 5.54 -0.12 43.24
CA SER A 166 6.85 0.47 43.52
C SER A 166 6.99 0.88 44.99
N ASP A 167 5.99 1.54 45.54
CA ASP A 167 5.95 1.94 46.96
C ASP A 167 5.92 0.73 47.89
N ASN A 168 5.20 -0.34 47.52
CA ASN A 168 5.18 -1.58 48.30
C ASN A 168 6.54 -2.29 48.25
N GLU A 169 7.19 -2.36 47.10
CA GLU A 169 8.51 -2.98 46.95
C GLU A 169 9.60 -2.26 47.73
N THR A 170 9.58 -0.92 47.73
CA THR A 170 10.50 -0.13 48.56
C THR A 170 10.26 -0.35 50.05
N ALA A 171 9.00 -0.36 50.50
CA ALA A 171 8.65 -0.65 51.89
C ALA A 171 9.01 -2.08 52.32
N LEU A 172 8.81 -3.06 51.43
CA LEU A 172 9.17 -4.46 51.65
C LEU A 172 10.68 -4.58 51.85
N LYS A 173 11.47 -3.98 50.95
CA LYS A 173 12.94 -4.00 51.05
C LYS A 173 13.42 -3.34 52.35
N GLN A 174 12.83 -2.21 52.72
CA GLN A 174 13.17 -1.51 53.96
C GLN A 174 12.93 -2.41 55.19
N ILE A 175 11.77 -3.05 55.30
CA ILE A 175 11.45 -3.92 56.43
C ILE A 175 12.31 -5.18 56.45
N GLU A 176 12.60 -5.78 55.29
CA GLU A 176 13.53 -6.90 55.21
C GLU A 176 14.93 -6.52 55.70
N ASP A 177 15.41 -5.33 55.34
CA ASP A 177 16.71 -4.84 55.78
C ASP A 177 16.70 -4.53 57.29
N GLU A 178 15.62 -3.93 57.82
CA GLU A 178 15.42 -3.73 59.26
C GLU A 178 15.43 -5.07 60.02
N ILE A 179 14.68 -6.07 59.57
CA ILE A 179 14.68 -7.43 60.15
C ILE A 179 16.08 -8.04 60.11
N LYS A 180 16.79 -7.97 58.97
CA LYS A 180 18.17 -8.48 58.85
C LYS A 180 19.13 -7.79 59.82
N THR A 181 19.00 -6.48 60.02
CA THR A 181 19.83 -5.75 60.99
C THR A 181 19.55 -6.19 62.42
N MET A 182 18.27 -6.39 62.77
CA MET A 182 17.86 -6.90 64.07
C MET A 182 18.38 -8.32 64.30
N SER A 183 18.35 -9.22 63.31
CA SER A 183 18.88 -10.58 63.45
C SER A 183 20.42 -10.62 63.60
N LYS A 184 21.15 -9.66 63.01
CA LYS A 184 22.62 -9.59 63.12
C LYS A 184 23.10 -9.11 64.49
N SER A 185 22.28 -8.37 65.23
CA SER A 185 22.67 -7.76 66.51
C SER A 185 22.57 -8.74 67.71
N GLY A 186 22.48 -10.05 67.47
CA GLY A 186 22.40 -11.11 68.48
C GLY A 186 21.15 -11.99 68.32
N ALA A 187 21.19 -13.20 68.89
CA ALA A 187 20.09 -14.16 68.82
C ALA A 187 18.82 -13.59 69.49
N ILE A 188 17.80 -13.34 68.67
CA ILE A 188 16.46 -12.95 69.14
C ILE A 188 15.69 -14.26 69.29
N HIS A 189 15.42 -14.68 70.53
CA HIS A 189 14.55 -15.82 70.78
C HIS A 189 13.11 -15.41 70.45
N SER A 190 12.42 -16.22 69.66
CA SER A 190 10.99 -16.01 69.39
C SER A 190 10.13 -16.64 70.49
N GLU A 191 8.89 -16.17 70.62
CA GLU A 191 7.93 -16.78 71.55
C GLU A 191 7.63 -18.25 71.19
N ASP A 192 7.66 -18.59 69.91
CA ASP A 192 7.53 -19.97 69.42
C ASP A 192 8.69 -20.85 69.85
N GLU A 193 9.93 -20.35 69.82
CA GLU A 193 11.11 -21.08 70.30
C GLU A 193 11.01 -21.38 71.80
N LEU A 194 10.63 -20.39 72.62
CA LEU A 194 10.40 -20.60 74.05
C LEU A 194 9.27 -21.61 74.28
N HIS A 195 8.20 -21.54 73.48
CA HIS A 195 7.10 -22.50 73.59
C HIS A 195 7.54 -23.93 73.23
N GLN A 196 8.40 -24.10 72.22
CA GLN A 196 8.98 -25.40 71.87
C GLN A 196 9.90 -25.95 72.97
N LEU A 197 10.74 -25.10 73.58
CA LEU A 197 11.59 -25.47 74.71
C LEU A 197 10.75 -25.91 75.92
N ARG A 198 9.69 -25.17 76.25
CA ARG A 198 8.75 -25.53 77.32
C ARG A 198 8.01 -26.84 77.02
N LYS A 199 7.54 -27.04 75.78
CA LYS A 199 6.93 -28.32 75.35
C LYS A 199 7.92 -29.49 75.49
N HIS A 200 9.18 -29.29 75.15
CA HIS A 200 10.21 -30.30 75.31
C HIS A 200 10.43 -30.61 76.80
N ARG A 201 10.60 -29.60 77.66
CA ARG A 201 10.70 -29.76 79.12
C ARG A 201 9.51 -30.51 79.72
N ASP A 202 8.29 -30.08 79.38
CA ASP A 202 7.05 -30.66 79.91
C ASP A 202 6.89 -32.12 79.48
N LYS A 203 7.31 -32.46 78.25
CA LYS A 203 7.37 -33.83 77.77
C LYS A 203 8.37 -34.67 78.58
N GLY A 204 9.56 -34.14 78.85
CA GLY A 204 10.55 -34.81 79.71
C GLY A 204 10.02 -35.10 81.10
N TRP A 205 9.35 -34.11 81.72
CA TRP A 205 8.71 -34.29 83.03
C TRP A 205 7.62 -35.36 83.00
N SER A 206 6.76 -35.34 81.98
CA SER A 206 5.71 -36.35 81.82
C SER A 206 6.28 -37.76 81.72
N LEU A 207 7.40 -37.95 81.02
CA LEU A 207 8.06 -39.25 80.89
C LEU A 207 8.63 -39.72 82.24
N ILE A 208 9.33 -38.84 82.97
CA ILE A 208 9.89 -39.16 84.30
C ILE A 208 8.78 -39.57 85.26
N ARG A 209 7.67 -38.81 85.28
CA ARG A 209 6.52 -39.08 86.13
C ARG A 209 5.91 -40.46 85.83
N ARG A 210 5.66 -40.77 84.55
CA ARG A 210 5.06 -42.05 84.11
C ARG A 210 5.96 -43.24 84.43
N THR A 211 7.28 -43.10 84.31
CA THR A 211 8.20 -44.16 84.73
C THR A 211 8.23 -44.38 86.22
N TRP A 212 8.23 -43.30 87.00
CA TRP A 212 8.55 -43.38 88.43
C TRP A 212 7.33 -43.61 89.31
N LEU A 213 6.19 -43.02 88.95
CA LEU A 213 4.93 -43.14 89.71
C LEU A 213 4.01 -44.22 89.18
N ASP A 214 3.88 -44.32 87.85
CA ASP A 214 2.89 -45.21 87.21
C ASP A 214 3.49 -46.56 86.78
N GLY A 215 4.83 -46.68 86.79
CA GLY A 215 5.55 -47.90 86.44
C GLY A 215 5.41 -48.30 84.97
N GLU A 216 5.05 -47.36 84.10
CA GLU A 216 4.82 -47.62 82.68
C GLU A 216 6.14 -47.89 81.92
N ASP A 217 6.09 -48.83 80.97
CA ASP A 217 7.19 -49.03 80.02
C ASP A 217 7.17 -47.94 78.95
N ILE A 218 8.13 -47.02 79.02
CA ILE A 218 8.30 -45.91 78.07
C ILE A 218 9.55 -46.07 77.20
N SER A 219 10.07 -47.30 77.03
CA SER A 219 11.36 -47.54 76.36
C SER A 219 11.47 -46.85 74.99
N GLU A 220 10.42 -46.86 74.17
CA GLU A 220 10.40 -46.20 72.86
C GLU A 220 10.41 -44.66 72.95
N GLU A 221 9.60 -44.09 73.85
CA GLU A 221 9.48 -42.64 74.02
C GLU A 221 10.72 -42.04 74.67
N LYS A 222 11.37 -42.78 75.57
CA LYS A 222 12.65 -42.44 76.17
C LYS A 222 13.73 -42.30 75.10
N ILE A 223 13.89 -43.30 74.24
CA ILE A 223 14.87 -43.26 73.13
C ILE A 223 14.61 -42.04 72.24
N LYS A 224 13.34 -41.76 71.92
CA LYS A 224 12.95 -40.62 71.08
C LYS A 224 13.22 -39.25 71.73
N TYR A 225 13.13 -39.16 73.06
CA TYR A 225 13.30 -37.92 73.80
C TYR A 225 14.76 -37.65 74.20
N SER A 226 15.45 -38.65 74.76
CA SER A 226 16.79 -38.49 75.34
C SER A 226 17.94 -38.96 74.46
N LYS A 227 17.67 -39.61 73.31
CA LYS A 227 18.70 -40.09 72.37
C LYS A 227 19.84 -40.86 73.07
N ASP A 228 19.45 -41.82 73.90
CA ASP A 228 20.33 -42.69 74.70
C ASP A 228 21.03 -42.03 75.90
N GLU A 229 20.82 -40.74 76.16
CA GLU A 229 21.19 -40.11 77.44
C GLU A 229 20.19 -40.44 78.57
N GLU A 230 20.62 -40.25 79.81
CA GLU A 230 19.76 -40.42 80.99
C GLU A 230 18.63 -39.38 80.99
N LEU A 231 17.40 -39.85 81.25
CA LEU A 231 16.18 -39.03 81.14
C LEU A 231 16.19 -37.84 82.11
N SER A 232 16.73 -38.04 83.32
CA SER A 232 16.96 -37.01 84.33
C SER A 232 17.89 -35.91 83.81
N THR A 233 19.05 -36.28 83.28
CA THR A 233 20.06 -35.36 82.73
C THR A 233 19.50 -34.53 81.57
N VAL A 234 18.78 -35.15 80.63
CA VAL A 234 18.17 -34.42 79.49
C VAL A 234 17.05 -33.49 79.95
N TYR A 235 16.27 -33.90 80.95
CA TYR A 235 15.26 -33.03 81.56
C TYR A 235 15.88 -31.84 82.29
N GLU A 236 16.93 -32.02 83.09
CA GLU A 236 17.62 -30.91 83.76
C GLU A 236 18.19 -29.90 82.76
N LYS A 237 18.79 -30.39 81.66
CA LYS A 237 19.25 -29.54 80.55
C LYS A 237 18.08 -28.78 79.89
N SER A 238 16.92 -29.41 79.71
CA SER A 238 15.76 -28.76 79.10
C SER A 238 15.09 -27.73 80.00
N VAL A 239 15.14 -27.91 81.32
CA VAL A 239 14.75 -26.89 82.30
C VAL A 239 15.67 -25.68 82.17
N TYR A 240 16.99 -25.87 82.22
CA TYR A 240 17.95 -24.77 82.10
C TYR A 240 17.80 -24.01 80.78
N ALA A 241 17.63 -24.72 79.67
CA ALA A 241 17.43 -24.10 78.36
C ALA A 241 16.14 -23.27 78.27
N ALA A 242 15.04 -23.74 78.87
CA ALA A 242 13.77 -23.01 78.89
C ALA A 242 13.85 -21.76 79.79
N ASP A 243 14.54 -21.85 80.93
CA ASP A 243 14.72 -20.73 81.86
C ASP A 243 15.68 -19.67 81.29
N GLU A 244 16.80 -20.09 80.72
CA GLU A 244 17.76 -19.20 80.04
C GLU A 244 17.09 -18.45 78.87
N ALA A 245 16.31 -19.15 78.04
CA ALA A 245 15.54 -18.51 76.98
C ALA A 245 14.53 -17.50 77.53
N ALA A 246 13.81 -17.83 78.61
CA ALA A 246 12.86 -16.92 79.24
C ALA A 246 13.54 -15.65 79.81
N ASP A 247 14.70 -15.80 80.43
CA ASP A 247 15.48 -14.67 80.97
C ASP A 247 16.04 -13.78 79.86
N ILE A 248 16.59 -14.37 78.80
CA ILE A 248 17.05 -13.63 77.61
C ILE A 248 15.89 -12.88 76.96
N MET A 249 14.71 -13.50 76.86
CA MET A 249 13.51 -12.84 76.34
C MET A 249 13.06 -11.68 77.22
N ARG A 250 13.11 -11.82 78.54
CA ARG A 250 12.76 -10.74 79.47
C ARG A 250 13.72 -9.55 79.34
N ILE A 251 15.02 -9.80 79.23
CA ILE A 251 16.03 -8.75 79.07
C ILE A 251 15.86 -8.03 77.72
N ASN A 252 15.48 -8.77 76.68
CA ASN A 252 15.33 -8.25 75.32
C ASN A 252 13.86 -8.03 74.91
N ALA A 253 12.94 -7.85 75.86
CA ALA A 253 11.50 -7.83 75.60
C ALA A 253 11.10 -6.77 74.57
N ASP A 254 11.62 -5.54 74.70
CA ASP A 254 11.35 -4.45 73.76
C ASP A 254 11.85 -4.77 72.34
N ARG A 255 12.98 -5.47 72.24
CA ARG A 255 13.58 -5.85 70.95
C ARG A 255 12.81 -6.99 70.28
N ILE A 256 12.31 -7.95 71.06
CA ILE A 256 11.43 -9.02 70.56
C ILE A 256 10.11 -8.42 70.07
N ALA A 257 9.49 -7.52 70.86
CA ALA A 257 8.27 -6.83 70.46
C ALA A 257 8.45 -6.05 69.14
N GLN A 258 9.56 -5.33 68.98
CA GLN A 258 9.89 -4.66 67.71
C GLN A 258 10.10 -5.64 66.56
N PHE A 259 10.81 -6.75 66.80
CA PHE A 259 11.04 -7.77 65.78
C PHE A 259 9.72 -8.40 65.30
N ASP A 260 8.82 -8.71 66.23
CA ASP A 260 7.49 -9.27 65.94
C ASP A 260 6.60 -8.26 65.20
N GLU A 261 6.61 -6.98 65.59
CA GLU A 261 5.92 -5.91 64.87
C GLU A 261 6.40 -5.83 63.40
N LYS A 262 7.72 -5.91 63.18
CA LYS A 262 8.30 -5.90 61.82
C LYS A 262 7.93 -7.15 61.03
N ASN A 263 7.91 -8.33 61.65
CA ASN A 263 7.47 -9.57 61.00
C ASN A 263 5.99 -9.53 60.63
N GLN A 264 5.13 -9.02 61.51
CA GLN A 264 3.71 -8.82 61.20
C GLN A 264 3.55 -7.87 60.01
N ARG A 265 4.28 -6.76 60.00
CA ARG A 265 4.25 -5.80 58.89
C ARG A 265 4.80 -6.38 57.58
N LEU A 266 5.79 -7.27 57.64
CA LEU A 266 6.27 -8.02 56.47
C LEU A 266 5.15 -8.90 55.89
N VAL A 267 4.41 -9.62 56.74
CA VAL A 267 3.26 -10.43 56.32
C VAL A 267 2.18 -9.56 55.67
N GLU A 268 1.85 -8.40 56.25
CA GLU A 268 0.88 -7.47 55.67
C GLU A 268 1.31 -6.93 54.30
N ILE A 269 2.57 -6.52 54.16
CA ILE A 269 3.10 -5.94 52.92
C ILE A 269 3.19 -6.99 51.82
N THR A 270 3.61 -8.21 52.15
CA THR A 270 3.63 -9.33 51.20
C THR A 270 2.22 -9.72 50.74
N ALA A 271 1.24 -9.74 51.64
CA ALA A 271 -0.17 -9.94 51.27
C ALA A 271 -0.68 -8.80 50.37
N ARG A 272 -0.32 -7.54 50.66
CA ARG A 272 -0.66 -6.39 49.81
C ARG A 272 0.01 -6.49 48.44
N LYS A 273 1.25 -6.97 48.35
CA LYS A 273 1.95 -7.21 47.07
C LYS A 273 1.20 -8.20 46.20
N GLN A 274 0.69 -9.28 46.78
CA GLN A 274 -0.12 -10.26 46.06
C GLN A 274 -1.42 -9.65 45.52
N LYS A 275 -2.15 -8.88 46.35
CA LYS A 275 -3.37 -8.17 45.91
C LYS A 275 -3.10 -7.17 44.78
N LEU A 276 -1.98 -6.42 44.85
CA LEU A 276 -1.61 -5.48 43.79
C LEU A 276 -1.28 -6.19 42.46
N LYS A 277 -0.67 -7.38 42.50
CA LYS A 277 -0.45 -8.20 41.31
C LYS A 277 -1.76 -8.66 40.67
N GLU A 278 -2.72 -9.12 41.48
CA GLU A 278 -4.04 -9.52 41.01
C GLU A 278 -4.80 -8.34 40.39
N GLN A 279 -4.72 -7.16 41.01
CA GLN A 279 -5.30 -5.93 40.45
C GLN A 279 -4.66 -5.55 39.10
N LYS A 280 -3.33 -5.65 38.98
CA LYS A 280 -2.64 -5.39 37.71
C LYS A 280 -3.08 -6.37 36.62
N GLN A 281 -3.14 -7.66 36.92
CA GLN A 281 -3.64 -8.67 35.97
C GLN A 281 -5.07 -8.38 35.52
N LYS A 282 -5.93 -7.93 36.42
CA LYS A 282 -7.31 -7.56 36.08
C LYS A 282 -7.36 -6.34 35.14
N ILE A 283 -6.54 -5.32 35.38
CA ILE A 283 -6.46 -4.16 34.48
C ILE A 283 -5.95 -4.58 33.10
N ASP A 284 -4.97 -5.50 33.05
CA ASP A 284 -4.44 -6.02 31.79
C ASP A 284 -5.50 -6.84 31.02
N THR A 285 -6.34 -7.61 31.70
CA THR A 285 -7.48 -8.29 31.06
C THR A 285 -8.55 -7.30 30.58
N ASP A 286 -8.89 -6.30 31.39
CA ASP A 286 -9.92 -5.30 31.05
C ASP A 286 -9.49 -4.39 29.88
N LYS A 287 -8.19 -4.34 29.55
CA LYS A 287 -7.64 -3.67 28.37
C LYS A 287 -7.62 -4.54 27.12
N ALA A 288 -7.59 -5.86 27.29
CA ALA A 288 -7.55 -6.82 26.19
C ALA A 288 -8.95 -7.09 25.61
N GLU A 289 -10.00 -6.87 26.42
CA GLU A 289 -11.41 -6.89 26.04
C GLU A 289 -11.89 -5.57 25.42
#